data_AF-A0A7R9Q2D9-F1
#
_entry.id   AF-A0A7R9Q2D9-F1
#
_cell.length_a   1.000
_cell.length_b   1.000
_cell.length_c   1.000
_cell.angle_alpha   90.00
_cell.angle_beta   90.00
_cell.angle_gamma   90.00
#
_symmetry.space_group_name_H-M   'P 1'
#
loop_
_entity.id
_entity.type
_entity.pdbx_description
1 polymer ?
#
loop_
_entity_poly.entity_id
_entity_poly.type
_entity_poly.pdbx_seq_one_letter_code
_entity_poly.pdbx_strand_id
1 'polypeptide(L)'
;MAFIYGSIHCLLKSGAKIGSPIKTCAVGLSQWSPQFAEPVLETLRLEEMQESGELHELAFKPIKARQSSHSCSLFYDNLLNRFISKAHLKGEKTMMRDLMRQAFGVMKGIQMDKCNAQDMDKEHIQCDPLVIFHTAIANCRPMIITRPIKRGGATYQVPYPLKVKESEDMAMRWIIHAVRDRPKPRKTFFPEVMAKELIDAFYNEGKVVKKKQDVHRVCDANRAYAHYRWG
;
A
#
# COMPACT_ATOMS: atom_id res chain seq x y z
N MET A 1 -3.44 -37.71 -3.65
CA MET A 1 -3.39 -36.48 -2.83
C MET A 1 -1.95 -36.21 -2.33
N ALA A 2 -0.97 -36.15 -3.24
CA ALA A 2 0.46 -35.97 -2.89
C ALA A 2 1.34 -35.37 -4.01
N PHE A 3 0.76 -34.71 -5.02
CA PHE A 3 1.50 -34.23 -6.21
C PHE A 3 1.49 -32.70 -6.43
N ILE A 4 0.91 -31.91 -5.53
CA ILE A 4 0.72 -30.45 -5.76
C ILE A 4 1.77 -29.60 -5.04
N TYR A 5 2.55 -30.17 -4.11
CA TYR A 5 3.51 -29.41 -3.28
C TYR A 5 4.94 -29.32 -3.85
N GLY A 6 5.20 -29.86 -5.04
CA GLY A 6 6.56 -29.94 -5.61
C GLY A 6 7.04 -28.69 -6.36
N SER A 7 6.15 -27.87 -6.93
CA SER A 7 6.58 -26.80 -7.86
C SER A 7 6.78 -25.42 -7.23
N ILE A 8 6.43 -25.22 -5.95
CA ILE A 8 6.57 -23.90 -5.29
C ILE A 8 7.98 -23.70 -4.72
N HIS A 9 8.74 -24.77 -4.50
CA HIS A 9 10.03 -24.67 -3.81
C HIS A 9 11.19 -24.16 -4.69
N CYS A 10 11.08 -24.21 -6.03
CA CYS A 10 12.22 -24.00 -6.93
C CYS A 10 12.37 -22.57 -7.51
N LEU A 11 11.37 -21.68 -7.34
CA LEU A 11 11.40 -20.33 -7.95
C LEU A 11 11.81 -19.20 -7.01
N LEU A 12 12.20 -19.51 -5.76
CA LEU A 12 12.62 -18.51 -4.76
C LEU A 12 14.09 -18.04 -4.89
N LYS A 13 14.83 -18.51 -5.91
CA LYS A 13 16.22 -18.11 -6.18
C LYS A 13 16.40 -17.02 -7.24
N SER A 14 15.34 -16.57 -7.92
CA SER A 14 15.47 -15.39 -8.78
C SER A 14 15.33 -14.13 -7.92
N GLY A 15 16.47 -13.47 -7.68
CA GLY A 15 16.55 -12.12 -7.11
C GLY A 15 15.94 -11.07 -8.04
N ALA A 16 14.66 -11.24 -8.37
CA ALA A 16 13.87 -10.26 -9.10
C ALA A 16 13.66 -9.08 -8.17
N LYS A 17 14.57 -8.10 -8.26
CA LYS A 17 14.37 -6.75 -7.74
C LYS A 17 12.98 -6.33 -8.18
N ILE A 18 12.05 -6.19 -7.23
CA ILE A 18 10.75 -5.59 -7.50
C ILE A 18 11.09 -4.21 -8.05
N GLY A 19 10.91 -4.05 -9.36
CA GLY A 19 11.36 -2.88 -10.09
C GLY A 19 10.89 -1.61 -9.39
N SER A 20 11.68 -0.55 -9.54
CA SER A 20 11.22 0.81 -9.29
C SER A 20 9.78 0.97 -9.80
N PRO A 21 8.92 1.77 -9.14
CA PRO A 21 7.58 2.05 -9.65
C PRO A 21 7.69 2.20 -11.16
N ILE A 22 6.98 1.37 -11.91
CA ILE A 22 6.76 1.63 -13.32
C ILE A 22 6.24 3.06 -13.31
N LYS A 23 7.11 4.02 -13.65
CA LYS A 23 6.66 5.33 -14.07
C LYS A 23 5.83 4.96 -15.27
N THR A 24 4.51 4.92 -15.12
CA THR A 24 3.62 4.85 -16.25
C THR A 24 3.99 6.08 -17.07
N CYS A 25 4.82 5.87 -18.10
CA CYS A 25 5.22 6.91 -19.01
C CYS A 25 3.95 7.60 -19.50
N ALA A 26 4.03 8.92 -19.63
CA ALA A 26 2.93 9.76 -20.02
C ALA A 26 2.25 9.24 -21.31
N VAL A 27 0.96 8.92 -21.19
CA VAL A 27 -0.17 9.25 -22.10
C VAL A 27 -0.12 8.79 -23.57
N GLY A 28 0.97 8.21 -24.09
CA GLY A 28 1.08 7.87 -25.52
C GLY A 28 0.30 6.64 -26.02
N LEU A 29 -0.31 5.84 -25.14
CA LEU A 29 -0.89 4.53 -25.48
C LEU A 29 -2.27 4.25 -24.86
N SER A 30 -2.92 5.23 -24.23
CA SER A 30 -4.28 5.00 -23.73
C SER A 30 -5.28 5.02 -24.87
N GLN A 31 -6.14 4.01 -24.97
CA GLN A 31 -7.25 3.97 -25.92
C GLN A 31 -8.18 5.19 -25.79
N TRP A 32 -8.26 5.79 -24.61
CA TRP A 32 -9.10 6.96 -24.33
C TRP A 32 -8.38 8.27 -24.68
N SER A 33 -9.07 9.14 -25.41
CA SER A 33 -8.63 10.52 -25.68
C SER A 33 -8.49 11.33 -24.37
N PRO A 34 -7.56 12.31 -24.30
CA PRO A 34 -7.41 13.18 -23.13
C PRO A 34 -8.67 13.94 -22.72
N GLN A 35 -9.64 14.10 -23.63
CA GLN A 35 -10.92 14.74 -23.36
C GLN A 35 -11.84 13.92 -22.44
N PHE A 36 -11.57 12.62 -22.30
CA PHE A 36 -12.41 11.74 -21.48
C PHE A 36 -12.16 11.93 -19.99
N ALA A 37 -13.24 12.22 -19.25
CA ALA A 37 -13.23 12.33 -17.79
C ALA A 37 -13.23 10.95 -17.12
N GLU A 38 -12.65 10.86 -15.91
CA GLU A 38 -12.74 9.64 -15.09
C GLU A 38 -14.13 9.52 -14.44
N PRO A 39 -14.68 8.31 -14.29
CA PRO A 39 -15.98 8.12 -13.66
C PRO A 39 -15.89 8.36 -12.15
N VAL A 40 -16.83 9.13 -11.62
CA VAL A 40 -17.02 9.31 -10.17
C VAL A 40 -17.78 8.11 -9.62
N LEU A 41 -17.29 7.54 -8.51
CA LEU A 41 -17.77 6.24 -8.00
C LEU A 41 -18.56 6.34 -6.70
N GLU A 42 -18.20 7.30 -5.85
CA GLU A 42 -18.75 7.44 -4.51
C GLU A 42 -19.97 8.34 -4.56
N THR A 43 -21.08 7.89 -3.96
CA THR A 43 -22.35 8.63 -3.96
C THR A 43 -22.21 9.97 -3.23
N LEU A 44 -21.54 9.99 -2.07
CA LEU A 44 -21.28 11.22 -1.31
C LEU A 44 -20.52 12.26 -2.15
N ARG A 45 -19.53 11.80 -2.91
CA ARG A 45 -18.76 12.68 -3.78
C ARG A 45 -19.60 13.24 -4.92
N LEU A 46 -20.58 12.49 -5.43
CA LEU A 46 -21.52 13.00 -6.43
C LEU A 46 -22.41 14.11 -5.86
N GLU A 47 -22.84 13.98 -4.60
CA GLU A 47 -23.61 15.01 -3.89
C GLU A 47 -22.78 16.29 -3.71
N GLU A 48 -21.53 16.17 -3.25
CA GLU A 48 -20.58 17.30 -3.15
C GLU A 48 -20.35 17.99 -4.52
N MET A 49 -20.27 17.20 -5.59
CA MET A 49 -20.10 17.72 -6.96
C MET A 49 -21.36 18.40 -7.50
N GLN A 50 -22.53 18.00 -7.02
CA GLN A 50 -23.79 18.65 -7.35
C GLN A 50 -23.91 19.99 -6.64
N GLU A 51 -23.50 20.07 -5.36
CA GLU A 51 -23.48 21.31 -4.58
C GLU A 51 -22.48 22.34 -5.11
N SER A 52 -21.28 21.89 -5.48
CA SER A 52 -20.23 22.74 -6.06
C SER A 52 -20.50 23.18 -7.50
N GLY A 53 -21.48 22.56 -8.18
CA GLY A 53 -21.79 22.81 -9.60
C GLY A 53 -20.83 22.16 -10.60
N GLU A 54 -19.80 21.44 -10.14
CA GLU A 54 -18.83 20.71 -10.97
C GLU A 54 -19.51 19.71 -11.92
N LEU A 55 -20.63 19.12 -11.49
CA LEU A 55 -21.39 18.17 -12.30
C LEU A 55 -21.88 18.79 -13.62
N HIS A 56 -22.20 20.08 -13.62
CA HIS A 56 -22.62 20.80 -14.82
C HIS A 56 -21.50 20.89 -15.87
N GLU A 57 -20.25 21.08 -15.42
CA GLU A 57 -19.08 21.12 -16.31
C GLU A 57 -18.72 19.76 -16.90
N LEU A 58 -19.00 18.69 -16.15
CA LEU A 58 -18.76 17.31 -16.58
C LEU A 58 -19.87 16.75 -17.46
N ALA A 59 -21.07 17.35 -17.43
CA ALA A 59 -22.24 16.86 -18.17
C ALA A 59 -21.98 16.72 -19.68
N PHE A 60 -21.18 17.64 -20.25
CA PHE A 60 -20.86 17.64 -21.69
C PHE A 60 -19.57 16.90 -22.04
N LYS A 61 -18.80 16.43 -21.04
CA LYS A 61 -17.54 15.70 -21.28
C LYS A 61 -17.83 14.20 -21.43
N PRO A 62 -17.20 13.50 -22.39
CA PRO A 62 -17.33 12.05 -22.47
C PRO A 62 -16.66 11.39 -21.24
N ILE A 63 -17.30 10.38 -20.65
CA ILE A 63 -16.82 9.71 -19.42
C ILE A 63 -16.27 8.32 -19.75
N LYS A 64 -15.14 7.95 -19.16
CA LYS A 64 -14.54 6.61 -19.32
C LYS A 64 -15.40 5.56 -18.62
N ALA A 65 -15.37 4.34 -19.14
CA ALA A 65 -15.95 3.20 -18.43
C ALA A 65 -15.27 3.00 -17.06
N ARG A 66 -16.07 2.63 -16.05
CA ARG A 66 -15.58 2.25 -14.73
C ARG A 66 -14.70 1.01 -14.82
N GLN A 67 -13.59 1.01 -14.08
CA GLN A 67 -12.73 -0.16 -13.95
C GLN A 67 -13.43 -1.27 -13.17
N SER A 68 -13.30 -2.52 -13.60
CA SER A 68 -13.90 -3.69 -12.94
C SER A 68 -13.44 -3.89 -11.49
N SER A 69 -12.27 -3.34 -11.13
CA SER A 69 -11.75 -3.36 -9.77
C SER A 69 -12.37 -2.35 -8.83
N HIS A 70 -13.00 -1.30 -9.35
CA HIS A 70 -13.61 -0.23 -8.55
C HIS A 70 -15.09 -0.53 -8.34
N SER A 71 -15.62 -0.33 -7.14
CA SER A 71 -17.03 -0.56 -6.80
C SER A 71 -17.62 0.68 -6.13
N CYS A 72 -18.95 0.80 -6.15
CA CYS A 72 -19.71 1.85 -5.47
C CYS A 72 -20.26 1.37 -4.12
N SER A 73 -19.92 0.15 -3.70
CA SER A 73 -20.40 -0.43 -2.43
C SER A 73 -19.79 0.28 -1.22
N LEU A 74 -20.57 0.47 -0.15
CA LEU A 74 -20.11 1.09 1.10
C LEU A 74 -18.88 0.40 1.73
N PHE A 75 -18.74 -0.92 1.53
CA PHE A 75 -17.62 -1.71 2.05
C PHE A 75 -16.36 -1.66 1.18
N TYR A 76 -16.40 -0.96 0.05
CA TYR A 76 -15.27 -0.88 -0.86
C TYR A 76 -14.27 0.16 -0.37
N ASP A 77 -13.06 -0.29 -0.08
CA ASP A 77 -11.93 0.58 0.23
C ASP A 77 -10.92 0.63 -0.93
N ASN A 78 -10.64 1.84 -1.39
CA ASN A 78 -9.65 2.14 -2.41
C ASN A 78 -8.23 1.79 -1.95
N LEU A 79 -7.90 1.95 -0.67
CA LEU A 79 -6.56 1.67 -0.14
C LEU A 79 -6.33 0.15 -0.13
N LEU A 80 -7.24 -0.63 0.43
CA LEU A 80 -7.21 -2.09 0.40
C LEU A 80 -7.16 -2.65 -1.03
N ASN A 81 -7.95 -2.11 -1.96
CA ASN A 81 -7.92 -2.58 -3.35
C ASN A 81 -6.58 -2.29 -4.05
N ARG A 82 -5.97 -1.12 -3.78
CA ARG A 82 -4.60 -0.81 -4.22
C ARG A 82 -3.59 -1.78 -3.61
N PHE A 83 -3.72 -2.11 -2.33
CA PHE A 83 -2.85 -3.06 -1.65
C PHE A 83 -2.93 -4.45 -2.27
N ILE A 84 -4.14 -5.00 -2.45
CA ILE A 84 -4.39 -6.28 -3.13
C ILE A 84 -3.78 -6.27 -4.54
N SER A 85 -3.98 -5.18 -5.27
CA SER A 85 -3.42 -5.00 -6.61
C SER A 85 -1.89 -4.92 -6.63
N LYS A 86 -1.21 -4.54 -5.55
CA LYS A 86 0.26 -4.60 -5.46
C LYS A 86 0.78 -5.94 -4.92
N ALA A 87 0.00 -6.60 -4.08
CA ALA A 87 0.42 -7.80 -3.36
C ALA A 87 0.25 -9.08 -4.19
N HIS A 88 -0.75 -9.15 -5.08
CA HIS A 88 -0.99 -10.31 -5.92
C HIS A 88 0.16 -10.58 -6.91
N LEU A 89 0.26 -11.82 -7.37
CA LEU A 89 1.24 -12.27 -8.35
C LEU A 89 0.51 -12.83 -9.58
N LYS A 90 1.11 -12.70 -10.76
CA LYS A 90 0.59 -13.27 -12.02
C LYS A 90 -0.86 -12.92 -12.36
N GLY A 91 -1.40 -11.80 -11.87
CA GLY A 91 -2.79 -11.41 -12.11
C GLY A 91 -3.83 -12.09 -11.20
N GLU A 92 -3.44 -12.97 -10.28
CA GLU A 92 -4.35 -13.70 -9.37
C GLU A 92 -4.87 -12.80 -8.22
N LYS A 93 -5.72 -11.82 -8.55
CA LYS A 93 -6.33 -10.92 -7.56
C LYS A 93 -7.36 -11.60 -6.67
N THR A 94 -8.05 -12.63 -7.16
CA THR A 94 -9.04 -13.41 -6.39
C THR A 94 -8.39 -14.10 -5.20
N MET A 95 -7.32 -14.86 -5.43
CA MET A 95 -6.52 -15.52 -4.40
C MET A 95 -6.03 -14.53 -3.34
N MET A 96 -5.54 -13.35 -3.76
CA MET A 96 -5.08 -12.33 -2.82
C MET A 96 -6.22 -11.71 -2.00
N ARG A 97 -7.43 -11.56 -2.56
CA ARG A 97 -8.62 -11.14 -1.79
C ARG A 97 -8.95 -12.15 -0.71
N ASP A 98 -8.93 -13.44 -1.04
CA ASP A 98 -9.25 -14.51 -0.09
C ASP A 98 -8.20 -14.57 1.04
N LEU A 99 -6.92 -14.47 0.70
CA LEU A 99 -5.83 -14.41 1.68
C LEU A 99 -5.93 -13.18 2.60
N MET A 100 -6.28 -12.02 2.05
CA MET A 100 -6.49 -10.81 2.85
C MET A 100 -7.71 -10.93 3.76
N ARG A 101 -8.80 -11.55 3.28
CA ARG A 101 -9.98 -11.82 4.10
C ARG A 101 -9.65 -12.75 5.27
N GLN A 102 -8.85 -13.79 5.02
CA GLN A 102 -8.33 -14.68 6.06
C GLN A 102 -7.41 -13.92 7.03
N ALA A 103 -6.52 -13.05 6.54
CA ALA A 103 -5.61 -12.27 7.36
C ALA A 103 -6.36 -11.33 8.31
N PHE A 104 -7.42 -10.67 7.83
CA PHE A 104 -8.30 -9.86 8.68
C PHE A 104 -9.07 -10.69 9.71
N GLY A 105 -9.46 -11.93 9.36
CA GLY A 105 -10.02 -12.88 10.33
C GLY A 105 -9.05 -13.20 11.46
N VAL A 106 -7.80 -13.55 11.11
CA VAL A 106 -6.74 -13.82 12.10
C VAL A 106 -6.43 -12.59 12.94
N MET A 107 -6.35 -11.41 12.31
CA MET A 107 -6.07 -10.14 13.00
C MET A 107 -7.17 -9.80 14.01
N LYS A 108 -8.44 -9.96 13.62
CA LYS A 108 -9.58 -9.77 14.52
C LYS A 108 -9.54 -10.78 15.67
N GLY A 109 -9.21 -12.05 15.41
CA GLY A 109 -9.02 -13.07 16.45
C GLY A 109 -7.97 -12.66 17.48
N ILE A 110 -6.77 -12.26 17.04
CA ILE A 110 -5.68 -11.83 17.94
C ILE A 110 -6.10 -10.64 18.81
N GLN A 111 -6.81 -9.66 18.25
CA GLN A 111 -7.25 -8.48 19.01
C GLN A 111 -8.41 -8.80 19.97
N MET A 112 -9.33 -9.68 19.57
CA MET A 112 -10.38 -10.19 20.46
C MET A 112 -9.79 -10.95 21.64
N ASP A 113 -8.80 -11.81 21.41
CA ASP A 113 -8.11 -12.57 22.46
C ASP A 113 -7.41 -11.62 23.45
N LYS A 114 -6.78 -10.54 22.95
CA LYS A 114 -6.17 -9.50 23.79
C LYS A 114 -7.21 -8.74 24.62
N CYS A 115 -8.34 -8.38 24.01
CA CYS A 115 -9.44 -7.69 24.69
C CYS A 115 -10.09 -8.56 25.78
N ASN A 116 -10.22 -9.87 25.54
CA ASN A 116 -10.73 -10.81 26.52
C ASN A 116 -9.75 -11.03 27.69
N ALA A 117 -8.44 -10.94 27.44
CA ALA A 117 -7.42 -11.11 28.46
C ALA A 117 -7.22 -9.88 29.36
N GLN A 118 -7.48 -8.66 28.84
CA GLN A 118 -7.32 -7.40 29.58
C GLN A 118 -8.69 -6.81 29.95
N ASP A 119 -9.10 -6.97 31.21
CA ASP A 119 -10.45 -6.52 31.63
C ASP A 119 -10.60 -4.99 31.71
N MET A 120 -9.53 -4.26 31.99
CA MET A 120 -9.56 -2.80 32.26
C MET A 120 -9.26 -1.91 31.04
N ASP A 121 -8.66 -2.45 29.98
CA ASP A 121 -8.15 -1.67 28.84
C ASP A 121 -9.00 -1.81 27.55
N LYS A 122 -10.23 -2.33 27.65
CA LYS A 122 -11.06 -2.71 26.49
C LYS A 122 -11.34 -1.53 25.54
N GLU A 123 -11.43 -0.32 26.06
CA GLU A 123 -11.71 0.89 25.28
C GLU A 123 -10.55 1.32 24.38
N HIS A 124 -9.31 0.93 24.73
CA HIS A 124 -8.12 1.32 23.98
C HIS A 124 -7.73 0.31 22.89
N ILE A 125 -8.25 -0.91 22.95
CA ILE A 125 -7.90 -1.99 22.03
C ILE A 125 -8.79 -1.90 20.78
N GLN A 126 -8.22 -1.38 19.70
CA GLN A 126 -8.93 -1.35 18.42
C GLN A 126 -9.09 -2.77 17.87
N CYS A 127 -10.34 -3.16 17.66
CA CYS A 127 -10.70 -4.49 17.19
C CYS A 127 -11.02 -4.55 15.69
N ASP A 128 -11.32 -3.40 15.07
CA ASP A 128 -11.68 -3.35 13.66
C ASP A 128 -10.46 -3.49 12.76
N PRO A 129 -10.41 -4.54 11.91
CA PRO A 129 -9.22 -4.84 11.14
C PRO A 129 -8.90 -3.79 10.08
N LEU A 130 -9.93 -3.13 9.53
CA LEU A 130 -9.74 -2.05 8.56
C LEU A 130 -9.06 -0.84 9.20
N VAL A 131 -9.50 -0.42 10.38
CA VAL A 131 -8.91 0.72 11.11
C VAL A 131 -7.45 0.45 11.45
N ILE A 132 -7.15 -0.77 11.92
CA ILE A 132 -5.76 -1.21 12.15
C ILE A 132 -4.95 -1.12 10.86
N PHE A 133 -5.49 -1.61 9.74
CA PHE A 133 -4.82 -1.59 8.44
C PHE A 133 -4.50 -0.17 7.94
N HIS A 134 -5.47 0.75 8.01
CA HIS A 134 -5.25 2.16 7.63
C HIS A 134 -4.19 2.81 8.51
N THR A 135 -4.29 2.61 9.83
CA THR A 135 -3.35 3.19 10.79
C THR A 135 -1.95 2.60 10.65
N ALA A 136 -1.83 1.29 10.43
CA ALA A 136 -0.55 0.62 10.18
C ALA A 136 0.15 1.19 8.93
N ILE A 137 -0.59 1.44 7.85
CA ILE A 137 -0.03 2.05 6.64
C ILE A 137 0.35 3.51 6.90
N ALA A 138 -0.46 4.27 7.62
CA ALA A 138 -0.14 5.64 8.01
C ALA A 138 1.14 5.72 8.86
N ASN A 139 1.36 4.75 9.76
CA ASN A 139 2.56 4.65 10.58
C ASN A 139 3.79 4.25 9.76
N CYS A 140 3.63 3.40 8.75
CA CYS A 140 4.73 2.93 7.90
C CYS A 140 5.17 3.93 6.81
N ARG A 141 4.34 4.93 6.51
CA ARG A 141 4.59 5.86 5.39
C ARG A 141 5.74 6.84 5.71
N PRO A 142 6.77 6.94 4.85
CA PRO A 142 7.81 7.95 5.01
C PRO A 142 7.40 9.28 4.36
N MET A 143 7.66 10.40 5.04
CA MET A 143 7.37 11.74 4.50
C MET A 143 8.41 12.25 3.50
N ILE A 144 9.68 11.86 3.69
CA ILE A 144 10.81 12.26 2.87
C ILE A 144 11.61 11.04 2.41
N ILE A 145 12.22 11.13 1.24
CA ILE A 145 13.16 10.13 0.70
C ILE A 145 14.33 10.82 0.02
N THR A 146 15.50 10.19 -0.06
CA THR A 146 16.59 10.67 -0.90
C THR A 146 16.41 10.25 -2.36
N ARG A 147 16.74 11.15 -3.29
CA ARG A 147 16.85 10.88 -4.73
C ARG A 147 18.28 11.19 -5.19
N PRO A 148 18.89 10.35 -6.04
CA PRO A 148 20.21 10.63 -6.59
C PRO A 148 20.11 11.79 -7.60
N ILE A 149 20.90 12.85 -7.40
CA ILE A 149 21.08 13.95 -8.36
C ILE A 149 22.56 14.04 -8.73
N LYS A 150 22.86 14.18 -10.02
CA LYS A 150 24.23 14.35 -10.51
C LYS A 150 24.57 15.84 -10.62
N ARG A 151 25.63 16.30 -9.94
CA ARG A 151 26.12 17.69 -10.02
C ARG A 151 27.65 17.69 -9.97
N GLY A 152 28.29 18.44 -10.88
CA GLY A 152 29.75 18.57 -10.89
C GLY A 152 30.52 17.25 -10.97
N GLY A 153 29.98 16.25 -11.68
CA GLY A 153 30.61 14.93 -11.82
C GLY A 153 30.30 13.91 -10.71
N ALA A 154 29.81 14.34 -9.54
CA ALA A 154 29.43 13.45 -8.42
C ALA A 154 27.90 13.24 -8.34
N THR A 155 27.47 12.14 -7.72
CA THR A 155 26.05 11.83 -7.45
C THR A 155 25.73 12.02 -5.97
N TYR A 156 24.87 12.99 -5.65
CA TYR A 156 24.44 13.30 -4.30
C TYR A 156 23.08 12.68 -4.00
N GLN A 157 22.88 12.22 -2.76
CA GLN A 157 21.58 11.78 -2.28
C GLN A 157 20.84 12.99 -1.72
N VAL A 158 19.94 13.55 -2.53
CA VAL A 158 19.22 14.78 -2.18
C VAL A 158 17.87 14.41 -1.56
N PRO A 159 17.54 14.86 -0.33
CA PRO A 159 16.23 14.58 0.26
C PRO A 159 15.13 15.20 -0.61
N TYR A 160 13.95 14.61 -0.70
CA TYR A 160 12.75 15.07 -1.42
C TYR A 160 11.48 14.75 -0.61
N PRO A 161 10.51 15.67 -0.51
CA PRO A 161 9.19 15.37 0.05
C PRO A 161 8.42 14.46 -0.90
N LEU A 162 7.70 13.51 -0.32
CA LEU A 162 6.85 12.58 -1.06
C LEU A 162 5.40 13.06 -1.10
N LYS A 163 4.73 12.80 -2.22
CA LYS A 163 3.27 12.92 -2.31
C LYS A 163 2.63 11.80 -1.48
N VAL A 164 1.44 12.05 -0.93
CA VAL A 164 0.72 11.08 -0.08
C VAL A 164 0.58 9.72 -0.75
N LYS A 165 0.11 9.68 -2.01
CA LYS A 165 -0.05 8.45 -2.79
C LYS A 165 1.27 7.69 -2.99
N GLU A 166 2.38 8.39 -3.22
CA GLU A 166 3.71 7.77 -3.37
C GLU A 166 4.23 7.20 -2.05
N SER A 167 3.97 7.91 -0.95
CA SER A 167 4.33 7.51 0.41
C SER A 167 3.58 6.25 0.84
N GLU A 168 2.25 6.21 0.63
CA GLU A 168 1.42 5.02 0.85
C GLU A 168 1.88 3.83 0.00
N ASP A 169 2.15 4.07 -1.29
CA ASP A 169 2.63 3.02 -2.20
C ASP A 169 3.95 2.41 -1.74
N MET A 170 4.84 3.22 -1.17
CA MET A 170 6.10 2.72 -0.61
C MET A 170 5.89 1.93 0.68
N ALA A 171 5.01 2.41 1.58
CA ALA A 171 4.63 1.66 2.78
C ALA A 171 4.05 0.29 2.43
N MET A 172 3.08 0.22 1.50
CA MET A 172 2.50 -1.03 1.02
C MET A 172 3.57 -1.99 0.49
N ARG A 173 4.51 -1.50 -0.32
CA ARG A 173 5.62 -2.32 -0.85
C ARG A 173 6.50 -2.87 0.26
N TRP A 174 6.85 -2.06 1.26
CA TRP A 174 7.69 -2.52 2.37
C TRP A 174 7.00 -3.58 3.23
N ILE A 175 5.70 -3.44 3.48
CA ILE A 175 4.91 -4.45 4.19
C ILE A 175 4.89 -5.76 3.39
N ILE A 176 4.57 -5.70 2.09
CA ILE A 176 4.57 -6.90 1.22
C ILE A 176 5.95 -7.58 1.21
N HIS A 177 7.02 -6.79 1.18
CA HIS A 177 8.40 -7.29 1.20
C HIS A 177 8.73 -7.96 2.56
N ALA A 178 8.36 -7.33 3.68
CA ALA A 178 8.59 -7.89 5.01
C ALA A 178 7.89 -9.24 5.22
N VAL A 179 6.65 -9.37 4.73
CA VAL A 179 5.89 -10.63 4.77
C VAL A 179 6.52 -11.72 3.90
N ARG A 180 7.08 -11.34 2.73
CA ARG A 180 7.71 -12.29 1.80
C ARG A 180 9.10 -12.75 2.27
N ASP A 181 9.88 -11.86 2.87
CA ASP A 181 11.26 -12.14 3.32
C ASP A 181 11.34 -12.95 4.61
N ARG A 182 10.25 -13.03 5.39
CA ARG A 182 10.26 -13.71 6.68
C ARG A 182 10.62 -15.19 6.46
N PRO A 183 11.66 -15.72 7.13
CA PRO A 183 11.97 -17.14 7.04
C PRO A 183 10.78 -17.91 7.56
N LYS A 184 10.11 -18.64 6.67
CA LYS A 184 8.92 -19.41 7.01
C LYS A 184 9.40 -20.70 7.67
N PRO A 185 9.19 -20.93 8.98
CA PRO A 185 9.14 -22.31 9.45
C PRO A 185 8.09 -23.05 8.60
N ARG A 186 8.28 -24.35 8.37
CA ARG A 186 7.49 -25.20 7.44
C ARG A 186 5.95 -25.10 7.59
N LYS A 187 5.41 -24.46 8.62
CA LYS A 187 3.98 -24.36 8.96
C LYS A 187 3.37 -22.96 8.99
N THR A 188 4.11 -21.86 8.79
CA THR A 188 3.49 -20.51 8.84
C THR A 188 2.81 -20.14 7.53
N PHE A 189 1.50 -19.93 7.60
CA PHE A 189 0.69 -19.49 6.47
C PHE A 189 0.81 -17.98 6.24
N PHE A 190 0.64 -17.55 4.98
CA PHE A 190 0.72 -16.14 4.60
C PHE A 190 -0.23 -15.22 5.40
N PRO A 191 -1.51 -15.59 5.65
CA PRO A 191 -2.45 -14.72 6.37
C PRO A 191 -2.03 -14.40 7.81
N GLU A 192 -1.47 -15.37 8.53
CA GLU A 192 -1.01 -15.19 9.91
C GLU A 192 0.18 -14.23 9.98
N VAL A 193 1.11 -14.37 9.04
CA VAL A 193 2.29 -13.50 8.96
C VAL A 193 1.88 -12.08 8.59
N MET A 194 0.97 -11.95 7.62
CA MET A 194 0.40 -10.66 7.21
C MET A 194 -0.29 -9.95 8.40
N ALA A 195 -1.11 -10.67 9.16
CA ALA A 195 -1.81 -10.13 10.32
C ALA A 195 -0.84 -9.65 11.40
N LYS A 196 0.18 -10.44 11.73
CA LYS A 196 1.20 -10.07 12.72
C LYS A 196 1.97 -8.81 12.33
N GLU A 197 2.47 -8.74 11.10
CA GLU A 197 3.23 -7.55 10.66
C GLU A 197 2.35 -6.28 10.61
N LEU A 198 1.04 -6.40 10.32
CA LEU A 198 0.12 -5.27 10.39
C LEU A 198 -0.15 -4.81 11.83
N ILE A 199 -0.30 -5.75 12.77
CA ILE A 199 -0.45 -5.44 14.19
C ILE A 199 0.83 -4.78 14.73
N ASP A 200 2.01 -5.33 14.41
CA ASP A 200 3.29 -4.75 14.83
C ASP A 200 3.43 -3.31 14.29
N ALA A 201 3.12 -3.10 13.01
CA ALA A 201 3.12 -1.78 12.39
C ALA A 201 2.11 -0.80 13.02
N PHE A 202 0.96 -1.29 13.48
CA PHE A 202 -0.03 -0.49 14.19
C PHE A 202 0.53 0.07 15.50
N TYR A 203 1.27 -0.75 16.25
CA TYR A 203 1.95 -0.33 17.48
C TYR A 203 3.29 0.41 17.24
N ASN A 204 3.59 0.82 16.01
CA ASN A 204 4.85 1.43 15.60
C ASN A 204 6.09 0.55 15.81
N GLU A 205 5.89 -0.76 15.81
CA GLU A 205 6.93 -1.76 15.93
C GLU A 205 7.15 -2.51 14.60
N GLY A 206 8.15 -3.39 14.59
CA GLY A 206 8.43 -4.26 13.45
C GLY A 206 9.41 -3.69 12.42
N LYS A 207 9.73 -4.55 11.44
CA LYS A 207 10.79 -4.30 10.46
C LYS A 207 10.48 -3.13 9.52
N VAL A 208 9.20 -2.95 9.20
CA VAL A 208 8.75 -1.90 8.29
C VAL A 208 8.92 -0.51 8.90
N VAL A 209 8.58 -0.35 10.18
CA VAL A 209 8.73 0.93 10.88
C VAL A 209 10.20 1.28 11.08
N LYS A 210 11.04 0.29 11.40
CA LYS A 210 12.49 0.48 11.43
C LYS A 210 13.04 0.98 10.10
N LYS A 211 12.59 0.39 8.98
CA LYS A 211 12.97 0.83 7.63
C LYS A 211 12.56 2.28 7.35
N LYS A 212 11.38 2.72 7.81
CA LYS A 212 10.96 4.14 7.73
C LYS A 212 11.94 5.05 8.49
N GLN A 213 12.30 4.67 9.71
CA GLN A 213 13.24 5.43 10.54
C GLN A 213 14.63 5.51 9.91
N ASP A 214 15.12 4.41 9.33
CA ASP A 214 16.40 4.37 8.63
C ASP A 214 16.41 5.33 7.42
N VAL A 215 15.32 5.37 6.65
CA VAL A 215 15.17 6.33 5.54
C VAL A 215 15.17 7.78 6.04
N HIS A 216 14.50 8.07 7.16
CA HIS A 216 14.51 9.42 7.75
C HIS A 216 15.90 9.81 8.25
N ARG A 217 16.63 8.89 8.90
CA ARG A 217 18.01 9.11 9.35
C ARG A 217 18.94 9.43 8.17
N VAL A 218 18.81 8.71 7.06
CA VAL A 218 19.58 8.97 5.83
C VAL A 218 19.22 10.32 5.22
N CYS A 219 17.95 10.72 5.26
CA CYS A 219 17.54 12.03 4.76
C CYS A 219 18.07 13.18 5.63
N ASP A 220 18.05 13.01 6.96
CA ASP A 220 18.53 14.00 7.91
C ASP A 220 20.05 14.22 7.78
N ALA A 221 20.82 13.12 7.66
CA ALA A 221 22.25 13.18 7.37
C ALA A 221 22.58 13.97 6.09
N ASN A 222 21.69 13.96 5.10
CA ASN A 222 21.86 14.63 3.81
C ASN A 222 21.09 15.96 3.69
N ARG A 223 20.64 16.54 4.81
CA ARG A 223 19.82 17.77 4.81
C ARG A 223 20.50 18.95 4.12
N ALA A 224 21.84 19.04 4.20
CA ALA A 224 22.62 20.11 3.57
C ALA A 224 22.42 20.15 2.03
N TYR A 225 22.22 19.01 1.38
CA TYR A 225 22.07 18.91 -0.07
C TYR A 225 20.66 19.26 -0.58
N ALA A 226 19.74 19.69 0.29
CA ALA A 226 18.37 20.05 -0.10
C ALA A 226 18.30 21.16 -1.16
N HIS A 227 19.32 22.02 -1.25
CA HIS A 227 19.40 23.08 -2.25
C HIS A 227 19.67 22.57 -3.68
N TYR A 228 20.15 21.34 -3.86
CA TYR A 228 20.36 20.76 -5.20
C TYR A 228 19.06 20.35 -5.92
N ARG A 229 17.89 20.64 -5.33
CA ARG A 229 16.59 20.35 -5.95
C ARG A 229 16.21 21.29 -7.10
N TRP A 230 16.68 22.54 -7.08
CA TRP A 230 16.14 23.64 -7.88
C TRP A 230 17.14 24.25 -8.88
N GLY A 231 17.92 23.42 -9.57
CA GLY A 231 18.82 23.92 -10.62
C GLY A 231 19.30 22.87 -11.58
#